data_AF-A0A7V5Q268-F1
#
_entry.id   AF-A0A7V5Q268-F1
#
_cell.length_a   1.000
_cell.length_b   1.000
_cell.length_c   1.000
_cell.angle_alpha   90.00
_cell.angle_beta   90.00
_cell.angle_gamma   90.00
#
_symmetry.space_group_name_H-M   'P 1'
#
loop_
_entity.id
_entity.type
_entity.pdbx_description
1 polymer ?
#
loop_
_entity_poly.entity_id
_entity_poly.type
_entity_poly.pdbx_seq_one_letter_code
_entity_poly.pdbx_strand_id
1 'polypeptide(L)'
;MRRFFCVLLAVALLAAAPLAHGAGWGNVKGKFLYDGTPPTPGALSITKDKEYCGKFSLVDERLVVNPDNKGIANVVVMLYVRRGKKVNVHPDLKKASGSVELDNNHCRFDPHIAFVRTGQELVIKNSDTI
;
A
#
# COMPACT_ATOMS: atom_id res chain seq x y z
N MET A 1 46.20 -49.98 6.66
CA MET A 1 45.65 -48.92 7.54
C MET A 1 45.31 -47.62 6.78
N ARG A 2 44.78 -47.72 5.56
CA ARG A 2 44.68 -46.59 4.61
C ARG A 2 43.25 -46.38 4.09
N ARG A 3 42.27 -46.89 4.84
CA ARG A 3 40.82 -46.86 4.51
C ARG A 3 39.95 -46.24 5.61
N PHE A 4 40.50 -45.99 6.80
CA PHE A 4 39.74 -45.42 7.92
C PHE A 4 39.81 -43.89 8.01
N PHE A 5 40.72 -43.23 7.28
CA PHE A 5 40.93 -41.78 7.38
C PHE A 5 40.03 -40.94 6.46
N CYS A 6 39.43 -41.54 5.41
CA CYS A 6 38.56 -40.80 4.49
C CYS A 6 37.09 -40.72 4.94
N VAL A 7 36.65 -41.56 5.88
CA VAL A 7 35.23 -41.57 6.32
C VAL A 7 34.95 -40.51 7.38
N LEU A 8 35.96 -40.12 8.19
CA LEU A 8 35.79 -39.11 9.24
C LEU A 8 35.76 -37.66 8.71
N LEU A 9 36.32 -37.39 7.54
CA LEU A 9 36.32 -36.03 6.96
C LEU A 9 35.00 -35.70 6.22
N ALA A 10 34.23 -36.71 5.80
CA ALA A 10 32.98 -36.51 5.07
C ALA A 10 31.76 -36.26 5.98
N VAL A 11 31.84 -36.64 7.26
CA VAL A 11 30.73 -36.45 8.22
C VAL A 11 30.80 -35.08 8.92
N ALA A 12 31.99 -34.47 9.01
CA ALA A 12 32.16 -33.16 9.65
C ALA A 12 31.69 -31.97 8.78
N LEU A 13 31.54 -32.14 7.46
CA LEU A 13 31.08 -31.07 6.57
C LEU A 13 29.56 -30.94 6.42
N LEU A 14 28.75 -31.84 7.00
CA LEU A 14 27.29 -31.76 6.94
C LEU A 14 26.62 -31.00 8.09
N ALA A 15 27.38 -30.55 9.10
CA ALA A 15 26.81 -29.98 10.33
C ALA A 15 26.78 -28.44 10.41
N ALA A 16 27.15 -27.74 9.33
CA ALA A 16 27.13 -26.27 9.29
C ALA A 16 26.43 -25.74 8.03
N ALA A 17 25.28 -26.33 7.67
CA ALA A 17 24.29 -25.54 6.96
C ALA A 17 23.76 -24.52 7.97
N PRO A 18 23.96 -23.20 7.82
CA PRO A 18 23.22 -22.26 8.62
C PRO A 18 21.75 -22.59 8.39
N LEU A 19 21.05 -23.00 9.43
CA LEU A 19 19.60 -22.98 9.45
C LEU A 19 19.24 -21.55 9.08
N ALA A 20 18.84 -21.36 7.82
CA ALA A 20 18.22 -20.14 7.36
C ALA A 20 16.92 -20.01 8.16
N HIS A 21 17.05 -19.50 9.39
CA HIS A 21 15.95 -18.95 10.13
C HIS A 21 15.50 -17.80 9.25
N GLY A 22 14.46 -18.05 8.45
CA GLY A 22 13.81 -17.01 7.68
C GLY A 22 13.59 -15.86 8.66
N ALA A 23 14.16 -14.69 8.36
CA ALA A 23 13.85 -13.47 9.08
C ALA A 23 12.32 -13.46 9.23
N GLY A 24 11.78 -13.41 10.46
CA GLY A 24 10.38 -13.71 10.78
C GLY A 24 9.35 -12.74 10.19
N TRP A 25 9.48 -12.45 8.91
CA TRP A 25 8.91 -11.40 8.09
C TRP A 25 8.72 -11.96 6.68
N GLY A 26 7.66 -11.54 6.01
CA GLY A 26 7.35 -11.95 4.65
C GLY A 26 6.72 -10.81 3.88
N ASN A 27 6.76 -10.90 2.56
CA ASN A 27 6.16 -9.91 1.67
C ASN A 27 4.82 -10.43 1.16
N VAL A 28 3.78 -9.59 1.22
CA VAL A 28 2.49 -9.85 0.54
C VAL A 28 2.53 -9.11 -0.80
N LYS A 29 2.31 -9.82 -1.89
CA LYS A 29 2.20 -9.26 -3.24
C LYS A 29 0.88 -9.71 -3.85
N GLY A 30 0.18 -8.79 -4.49
CA GLY A 30 -1.09 -9.07 -5.16
C GLY A 30 -1.47 -7.96 -6.11
N LYS A 31 -2.43 -8.25 -6.99
CA LYS A 31 -3.07 -7.27 -7.88
C LYS A 31 -4.57 -7.40 -7.70
N PHE A 32 -5.26 -6.27 -7.66
CA PHE A 32 -6.71 -6.21 -7.64
C PHE A 32 -7.18 -5.84 -9.04
N LEU A 33 -7.85 -6.77 -9.70
CA LEU A 33 -8.34 -6.60 -11.06
C LEU A 33 -9.86 -6.57 -11.04
N TYR A 34 -10.45 -5.69 -11.82
CA TYR A 34 -11.88 -5.64 -12.05
C TYR A 34 -12.29 -6.79 -12.97
N ASP A 35 -13.33 -7.52 -12.57
CA ASP A 35 -13.89 -8.60 -13.38
C ASP A 35 -14.92 -8.07 -14.38
N GLY A 36 -14.76 -8.43 -15.65
CA GLY A 36 -15.59 -7.91 -16.75
C GLY A 36 -15.08 -6.60 -17.38
N THR A 37 -16.01 -5.76 -17.80
CA THR A 37 -15.75 -4.47 -18.48
C THR A 37 -15.73 -3.34 -17.45
N PRO A 38 -14.63 -2.57 -17.33
CA PRO A 38 -14.56 -1.42 -16.44
C PRO A 38 -15.72 -0.43 -16.67
N PRO A 39 -16.44 -0.01 -15.62
CA PRO A 39 -17.52 0.97 -15.76
C PRO A 39 -16.93 2.34 -16.04
N THR A 40 -17.62 3.14 -16.86
CA THR A 40 -17.32 4.56 -17.00
C THR A 40 -17.70 5.29 -15.70
N PRO A 41 -16.79 6.05 -15.07
CA PRO A 41 -17.11 6.84 -13.88
C PRO A 41 -18.27 7.80 -14.14
N GLY A 42 -19.22 7.86 -13.20
CA GLY A 42 -20.34 8.79 -13.29
C GLY A 42 -19.90 10.23 -13.02
N ALA A 43 -20.49 11.20 -13.71
CA ALA A 43 -20.27 12.61 -13.39
C ALA A 43 -20.89 12.96 -12.03
N LEU A 44 -20.21 13.80 -11.26
CA LEU A 44 -20.74 14.28 -9.98
C LEU A 44 -21.65 15.50 -10.20
N SER A 45 -22.76 15.54 -9.44
CA SER A 45 -23.64 16.69 -9.42
C SER A 45 -23.06 17.79 -8.52
N ILE A 46 -22.60 18.87 -9.15
CA ILE A 46 -22.04 20.02 -8.45
C ILE A 46 -23.18 20.90 -7.94
N THR A 47 -23.36 20.94 -6.62
CA THR A 47 -24.44 21.68 -5.96
C THR A 47 -23.98 22.98 -5.30
N LYS A 48 -22.67 23.12 -5.07
CA LYS A 48 -22.02 24.28 -4.44
C LYS A 48 -20.93 24.84 -5.35
N ASP A 49 -20.73 26.15 -5.28
CA ASP A 49 -19.69 26.89 -6.01
C ASP A 49 -19.62 26.52 -7.50
N LYS A 50 -20.79 26.42 -8.14
CA LYS A 50 -20.94 25.89 -9.51
C LYS A 50 -20.13 26.67 -10.52
N GLU A 51 -20.00 27.98 -10.32
CA GLU A 51 -19.24 28.91 -11.14
C GLU A 51 -17.74 28.60 -11.11
N TYR A 52 -17.25 27.97 -10.04
CA TYR A 52 -15.87 27.53 -9.89
C TYR A 52 -15.74 26.03 -10.15
N CYS A 53 -16.35 25.20 -9.30
CA CYS A 53 -16.25 23.75 -9.32
C CYS A 53 -16.84 23.09 -10.58
N GLY A 54 -17.85 23.73 -11.20
CA GLY A 54 -18.46 23.21 -12.43
C GLY A 54 -17.53 23.18 -13.64
N LYS A 55 -16.34 23.79 -13.55
CA LYS A 55 -15.35 23.84 -14.62
C LYS A 55 -14.44 22.61 -14.68
N PHE A 56 -14.43 21.77 -13.64
CA PHE A 56 -13.42 20.71 -13.49
C PHE A 56 -13.89 19.31 -13.88
N SER A 57 -15.10 19.16 -14.45
CA SER A 57 -15.63 17.87 -14.93
C SER A 57 -15.44 16.72 -13.94
N LEU A 58 -15.81 16.96 -12.68
CA LEU A 58 -15.59 16.01 -11.60
C LEU A 58 -16.36 14.71 -11.82
N VAL A 59 -15.66 13.60 -11.59
CA VAL A 59 -16.19 12.24 -11.69
C VAL A 59 -16.17 11.55 -10.35
N ASP A 60 -16.99 10.52 -10.25
CA ASP A 60 -17.10 9.69 -9.07
C ASP A 60 -15.92 8.71 -8.99
N GLU A 61 -15.02 8.96 -8.05
CA GLU A 61 -13.82 8.16 -7.79
C GLU A 61 -14.07 6.98 -6.82
N ARG A 62 -15.34 6.66 -6.48
CA ARG A 62 -15.67 5.50 -5.62
C ARG A 62 -15.12 4.18 -6.16
N LEU A 63 -14.99 4.06 -7.48
CA LEU A 63 -14.32 2.95 -8.14
C LEU A 63 -13.53 3.48 -9.34
N VAL A 64 -12.21 3.42 -9.23
CA VAL A 64 -11.29 3.80 -10.31
C VAL A 64 -10.64 2.54 -10.85
N VAL A 65 -10.97 2.22 -12.10
CA VAL A 65 -10.43 1.06 -12.81
C VAL A 65 -9.66 1.53 -14.03
N ASN A 66 -8.42 1.07 -14.17
CA ASN A 66 -7.65 1.32 -15.38
C ASN A 66 -8.28 0.52 -16.54
N PRO A 67 -8.70 1.18 -17.64
CA PRO A 67 -9.39 0.50 -18.73
C PRO A 67 -8.51 -0.48 -19.51
N ASP A 68 -7.19 -0.27 -19.54
CA ASP A 68 -6.25 -1.05 -20.33
C ASP A 68 -5.86 -2.37 -19.65
N ASN A 69 -5.64 -2.32 -18.33
CA ASN A 69 -5.14 -3.46 -17.55
C ASN A 69 -6.11 -3.96 -16.48
N LYS A 70 -7.29 -3.35 -16.36
CA LYS A 70 -8.34 -3.65 -15.37
C LYS A 70 -7.92 -3.48 -13.91
N GLY A 71 -6.79 -2.87 -13.64
CA GLY A 71 -6.29 -2.64 -12.27
C GLY A 71 -7.17 -1.66 -11.51
N ILE A 72 -7.47 -2.00 -10.25
CA ILE A 72 -8.24 -1.15 -9.34
C ILE A 72 -7.27 -0.28 -8.54
N ALA A 73 -7.45 1.04 -8.61
CA ALA A 73 -6.68 1.99 -7.80
C ALA A 73 -7.26 2.10 -6.37
N ASN A 74 -6.53 2.78 -5.48
CA ASN A 74 -7.03 3.15 -4.14
C ASN A 74 -7.43 1.96 -3.24
N VAL A 75 -6.77 0.80 -3.40
CA VAL A 75 -7.03 -0.38 -2.55
C VAL A 75 -6.23 -0.31 -1.26
N VAL A 76 -6.91 -0.36 -0.11
CA VAL A 76 -6.30 -0.41 1.22
C VAL A 76 -6.38 -1.82 1.78
N VAL A 77 -5.21 -2.42 2.04
CA VAL A 77 -5.10 -3.74 2.68
C VAL A 77 -4.65 -3.55 4.11
N MET A 78 -5.45 -4.02 5.07
CA MET A 78 -5.14 -3.96 6.49
C MET A 78 -5.01 -5.35 7.09
N LEU A 79 -3.99 -5.54 7.92
CA LEU A 79 -3.90 -6.72 8.77
C LEU A 79 -4.90 -6.57 9.92
N TYR A 80 -5.97 -7.37 9.88
CA TYR A 80 -6.91 -7.42 10.99
C TYR A 80 -6.31 -8.20 12.16
N VAL A 81 -6.28 -7.58 13.34
CA VAL A 81 -5.89 -8.24 14.59
C VAL A 81 -6.96 -8.09 15.65
N ARG A 82 -7.14 -9.16 16.44
CA ARG A 82 -8.08 -9.13 17.57
C ARG A 82 -7.75 -7.97 18.50
N ARG A 83 -8.77 -7.26 18.97
CA ARG A 83 -8.63 -6.12 19.90
C ARG A 83 -7.73 -6.50 21.08
N GLY A 84 -6.78 -5.62 21.41
CA GLY A 84 -5.82 -5.82 22.50
C GLY A 84 -4.61 -6.69 22.15
N LYS A 85 -4.54 -7.30 20.96
CA LYS A 85 -3.33 -7.98 20.48
C LYS A 85 -2.40 -6.99 19.81
N LYS A 86 -1.12 -7.03 20.18
CA LYS A 86 -0.05 -6.27 19.53
C LYS A 86 0.53 -7.10 18.39
N VAL A 87 0.91 -6.42 17.31
CA VAL A 87 1.66 -7.01 16.19
C VAL A 87 3.08 -6.48 16.26
N ASN A 88 4.04 -7.34 15.97
CA ASN A 88 5.43 -6.90 15.81
C ASN A 88 5.53 -6.02 14.56
N VAL A 89 5.97 -4.77 14.73
CA VAL A 89 6.23 -3.85 13.62
C VAL A 89 7.65 -4.09 13.12
N HIS A 90 7.81 -4.26 11.81
CA HIS A 90 9.13 -4.43 11.18
C HIS A 90 10.05 -3.25 11.57
N PRO A 91 11.33 -3.48 11.94
CA PRO A 91 12.25 -2.42 12.35
C PRO A 91 12.29 -1.22 11.40
N ASP A 92 12.29 -1.48 10.09
CA ASP A 92 12.30 -0.45 9.02
C ASP A 92 11.06 0.45 9.03
N LEU A 93 9.96 0.00 9.64
CA LEU A 93 8.69 0.73 9.70
C LEU A 93 8.49 1.48 11.03
N LYS A 94 9.42 1.35 11.99
CA LYS A 94 9.28 1.94 13.34
C LYS A 94 9.23 3.46 13.34
N LYS A 95 9.91 4.12 12.40
CA LYS A 95 9.87 5.57 12.26
C LYS A 95 9.03 5.93 11.03
N ALA A 96 8.03 6.78 11.24
CA ALA A 96 7.38 7.46 10.13
C ALA A 96 8.36 8.47 9.51
N SER A 97 8.43 8.50 8.18
CA SER A 97 9.29 9.43 7.43
C SER A 97 8.46 10.13 6.36
N GLY A 98 8.80 11.40 6.11
CA GLY A 98 8.09 12.27 5.17
C GLY A 98 6.75 12.78 5.68
N SER A 99 6.25 13.85 5.06
CA SER A 99 4.87 14.30 5.19
C SER A 99 3.97 13.60 4.17
N VAL A 100 2.69 13.48 4.50
CA VAL A 100 1.63 13.13 3.55
C VAL A 100 0.86 14.39 3.26
N GLU A 101 0.63 14.71 1.99
CA GLU A 101 -0.19 15.86 1.61
C GLU A 101 -1.59 15.39 1.21
N LEU A 102 -2.59 16.17 1.62
CA LEU A 102 -3.97 16.08 1.17
C LEU A 102 -4.40 17.49 0.76
N ASP A 103 -4.67 17.67 -0.54
CA ASP A 103 -4.99 18.97 -1.10
C ASP A 103 -6.45 19.01 -1.56
N ASN A 104 -7.20 20.05 -1.18
CA ASN A 104 -8.41 20.39 -1.90
C ASN A 104 -8.03 21.20 -3.16
N ASN A 105 -8.02 20.53 -4.29
CA ASN A 105 -7.59 21.09 -5.57
C ASN A 105 -8.58 20.71 -6.66
N HIS A 106 -9.10 21.73 -7.35
CA HIS A 106 -10.19 21.62 -8.32
C HIS A 106 -11.47 21.03 -7.71
N CYS A 107 -11.81 21.43 -6.48
CA CYS A 107 -12.96 20.95 -5.72
C CYS A 107 -13.00 19.42 -5.50
N ARG A 108 -11.83 18.79 -5.48
CA ARG A 108 -11.61 17.39 -5.08
C ARG A 108 -10.45 17.29 -4.11
N PHE A 109 -10.50 16.31 -3.22
CA PHE A 109 -9.35 15.94 -2.42
C PHE A 109 -8.38 15.10 -3.26
N ASP A 110 -7.14 15.57 -3.35
CA ASP A 110 -6.04 14.92 -4.06
C ASP A 110 -4.89 14.62 -3.09
N PRO A 111 -4.51 13.35 -2.89
CA PRO A 111 -5.12 12.15 -3.47
C PRO A 111 -6.50 11.83 -2.86
N HIS A 112 -7.34 11.10 -3.61
CA HIS A 112 -8.64 10.63 -3.12
C HIS A 112 -8.52 9.76 -1.86
N ILE A 113 -7.42 8.99 -1.75
CA ILE A 113 -7.05 8.23 -0.56
C ILE A 113 -5.61 8.54 -0.18
N ALA A 114 -5.39 8.94 1.07
CA ALA A 114 -4.08 9.12 1.67
C ALA A 114 -3.90 8.16 2.86
N PHE A 115 -2.71 7.57 3.01
CA PHE A 115 -2.37 6.72 4.15
C PHE A 115 -1.36 7.42 5.05
N VAL A 116 -1.71 7.56 6.33
CA VAL A 116 -0.88 8.23 7.34
C VAL A 116 -0.59 7.25 8.47
N ARG A 117 0.68 7.18 8.91
CA ARG A 117 1.08 6.40 10.09
C ARG A 117 1.03 7.26 11.35
N THR A 118 0.86 6.63 12.51
CA THR A 118 1.03 7.32 13.80
C THR A 118 2.40 8.00 13.86
N GLY A 119 2.43 9.28 14.20
CA GLY A 119 3.65 10.09 14.27
C GLY A 119 4.14 10.61 12.92
N GLN A 120 3.43 10.36 11.82
CA GLN A 120 3.68 10.99 10.52
C GLN A 120 2.94 12.33 10.43
N GLU A 121 3.56 13.34 9.82
CA GLU A 121 2.90 14.61 9.54
C GLU A 121 1.91 14.45 8.38
N LEU A 122 0.70 14.99 8.57
CA LEU A 122 -0.31 15.17 7.53
C LEU A 122 -0.47 16.66 7.26
N VAL A 123 -0.11 17.09 6.06
CA VAL A 123 -0.31 18.46 5.59
C VAL A 123 -1.63 18.50 4.82
N ILE A 124 -2.58 19.26 5.34
CA ILE A 124 -3.86 19.50 4.67
C ILE A 124 -3.84 20.92 4.13
N LYS A 125 -4.06 21.07 2.82
CA LYS A 125 -4.09 22.38 2.17
C LYS A 125 -5.29 22.50 1.23
N ASN A 126 -5.53 23.72 0.79
CA ASN A 126 -6.55 24.05 -0.18
C ASN A 126 -5.91 24.91 -1.27
N SER A 127 -5.75 24.34 -2.46
CA SER A 127 -5.27 25.03 -3.65
C SER A 127 -6.40 25.69 -4.45
N ASP A 128 -7.66 25.42 -4.11
CA ASP A 128 -8.78 26.16 -4.69
C ASP A 128 -8.73 27.63 -4.27
N THR A 129 -9.03 28.52 -5.21
CA THR A 129 -8.91 29.98 -5.01
C THR A 129 -10.19 30.62 -4.45
N ILE A 130 -11.10 29.80 -3.92
CA ILE A 130 -12.45 30.18 -3.47
C ILE A 130 -12.65 29.81 -2.00
#